data_AF-A0A7Y0WLT6-F1
#
_entry.id   AF-A0A7Y0WLT6-F1
#
_cell.length_a   1.000
_cell.length_b   1.000
_cell.length_c   1.000
_cell.angle_alpha   90.00
_cell.angle_beta   90.00
_cell.angle_gamma   90.00
#
_symmetry.space_group_name_H-M   'P 1'
#
loop_
_entity.id
_entity.type
_entity.pdbx_description
1 polymer ?
#
loop_
_entity_poly.entity_id
_entity_poly.type
_entity_poly.pdbx_seq_one_letter_code
_entity_poly.pdbx_strand_id
1 'polypeptide(L)'
;MVNRAANATIKGYFYQFDFAILQLLQAVDEDTSITVEGVEDVDIDDVSNEKYIQCKYYAATDYNHSVIKPAIAAMIVHFKNVGSTKTPLPKYKLYGHYNSGQEKLPERHLITVDFIKTHFLTTTKKEGPAELVHAKNNITDAEILQFAGQLEIDVFAQSYESQFESITKLLTSTIPGATKEDAENLFYPASINNIRALAIEQNQAARETNKKRFLREINNKNLLFSSWLKQYQGAKKYATLVRDKYFKQSAATSIENKARFFIVNLPHNSLNVGNALDLALKFSKKFSNRASSRIRDSDRFCPYLHLANTDEIGHKELKKSLRDSTVLFLDGHDFKGSEFYVDSLLKGPTSHTETRLKLIDELTDLNSTLRAAHRRPIEVFEFYHETPTAGLDLPQAALYAAIKVDSLEDIKEMIR
;
A
#
# COMPACT_ATOMS: atom_id res chain seq x y z
N MET A 1 26.98 -4.37 19.61
CA MET A 1 26.95 -2.92 19.31
C MET A 1 26.50 -2.58 17.89
N VAL A 2 26.55 -3.51 16.93
CA VAL A 2 26.21 -3.27 15.50
C VAL A 2 24.70 -3.04 15.22
N ASN A 3 23.79 -3.40 16.13
CA ASN A 3 22.33 -3.39 15.88
C ASN A 3 21.60 -2.09 16.31
N ARG A 4 22.14 -1.30 17.27
CA ARG A 4 21.46 -0.09 17.77
C ARG A 4 21.61 1.13 16.85
N ALA A 5 22.79 1.32 16.26
CA ALA A 5 23.06 2.43 15.37
C ALA A 5 22.27 2.30 14.05
N ALA A 6 22.22 1.09 13.46
CA ALA A 6 21.45 0.82 12.26
C ALA A 6 19.95 1.11 12.45
N ASN A 7 19.37 0.70 13.58
CA ASN A 7 17.96 0.98 13.89
C ASN A 7 17.68 2.48 14.03
N ALA A 8 18.59 3.24 14.65
CA ALA A 8 18.44 4.70 14.79
C ALA A 8 18.54 5.42 13.44
N THR A 9 19.49 5.03 12.59
CA THR A 9 19.64 5.59 11.24
C THR A 9 18.43 5.29 10.37
N ILE A 10 17.94 4.05 10.38
CA ILE A 10 16.72 3.67 9.65
C ILE A 10 15.53 4.50 10.16
N LYS A 11 15.35 4.61 11.49
CA LYS A 11 14.26 5.41 12.05
C LYS A 11 14.38 6.90 11.67
N GLY A 12 15.60 7.42 11.53
CA GLY A 12 15.85 8.76 10.97
C GLY A 12 15.30 8.93 9.55
N TYR A 13 15.56 7.98 8.66
CA TYR A 13 15.02 8.00 7.29
C TYR A 13 13.49 7.92 7.26
N PHE A 14 12.88 7.05 8.07
CA PHE A 14 11.43 7.00 8.15
C PHE A 14 10.83 8.28 8.72
N TYR A 15 11.52 8.94 9.65
CA TYR A 15 11.06 10.20 10.24
C TYR A 15 11.01 11.36 9.23
N GLN A 16 12.01 11.48 8.35
CA GLN A 16 11.97 12.47 7.26
C GLN A 16 10.93 12.11 6.18
N PHE A 17 10.72 10.81 5.91
CA PHE A 17 9.67 10.39 4.97
C PHE A 17 8.28 10.67 5.51
N ASP A 18 8.05 10.41 6.79
CA ASP A 18 6.81 10.78 7.47
C ASP A 18 6.59 12.30 7.41
N PHE A 19 7.64 13.09 7.61
CA PHE A 19 7.55 14.54 7.51
C PHE A 19 7.14 14.96 6.08
N ALA A 20 7.77 14.41 5.04
CA ALA A 20 7.40 14.68 3.65
C ALA A 20 5.93 14.32 3.36
N ILE A 21 5.46 13.16 3.84
CA ILE A 21 4.06 12.72 3.71
C ILE A 21 3.12 13.71 4.42
N LEU A 22 3.47 14.15 5.63
CA LEU A 22 2.69 15.16 6.35
C LEU A 22 2.59 16.45 5.56
N GLN A 23 3.70 16.95 5.01
CA GLN A 23 3.70 18.18 4.21
C GLN A 23 2.82 18.03 2.96
N LEU A 24 2.91 16.89 2.25
CA LEU A 24 2.05 16.60 1.10
C LEU A 24 0.57 16.57 1.47
N LEU A 25 0.19 15.90 2.57
CA LEU A 25 -1.20 15.79 2.99
C LEU A 25 -1.76 17.12 3.50
N GLN A 26 -0.94 17.93 4.16
CA GLN A 26 -1.31 19.24 4.72
C GLN A 26 -1.29 20.38 3.70
N ALA A 27 -0.64 20.19 2.54
CA ALA A 27 -0.59 21.21 1.49
C ALA A 27 -2.02 21.68 1.11
N VAL A 28 -2.23 22.99 1.20
CA VAL A 28 -3.51 23.64 0.88
C VAL A 28 -3.67 23.74 -0.63
N ASP A 29 -2.61 24.18 -1.31
CA ASP A 29 -2.50 24.15 -2.76
C ASP A 29 -1.95 22.79 -3.20
N GLU A 30 -2.75 22.05 -3.97
CA GLU A 30 -2.39 20.69 -4.40
C GLU A 30 -1.23 20.65 -5.40
N ASP A 31 -0.92 21.79 -6.03
CA ASP A 31 0.18 21.96 -6.96
C ASP A 31 1.48 22.41 -6.27
N THR A 32 1.47 22.63 -4.95
CA THR A 32 2.69 22.85 -4.14
C THR A 32 3.68 21.73 -4.41
N SER A 33 4.89 22.11 -4.84
CA SER A 33 5.93 21.15 -5.16
C SER A 33 6.71 20.75 -3.91
N ILE A 34 6.95 19.46 -3.76
CA ILE A 34 7.75 18.88 -2.69
C ILE A 34 8.82 17.99 -3.30
N THR A 35 10.08 18.33 -3.03
CA THR A 35 11.25 17.52 -3.42
C THR A 35 11.74 16.75 -2.21
N VAL A 36 11.84 15.43 -2.35
CA VAL A 36 12.37 14.52 -1.33
C VAL A 36 13.87 14.36 -1.54
N GLU A 37 14.69 14.49 -0.49
CA GLU A 37 16.15 14.42 -0.59
C GLU A 37 16.68 15.42 -1.63
N GLY A 38 16.30 16.68 -1.50
CA GLY A 38 16.70 17.78 -2.38
C GLY A 38 18.00 18.45 -1.90
N VAL A 39 17.94 19.76 -1.71
CA VAL A 39 18.97 20.52 -1.00
C VAL A 39 19.04 20.08 0.46
N GLU A 40 17.89 19.96 1.11
CA GLU A 40 17.73 19.34 2.42
C GLU A 40 16.83 18.10 2.30
N ASP A 41 16.50 17.45 3.43
CA ASP A 41 15.72 16.20 3.41
C ASP A 41 14.35 16.36 2.74
N VAL A 42 13.71 17.52 2.94
CA VAL A 42 12.43 17.91 2.34
C VAL A 42 12.49 19.37 1.93
N ASP A 43 12.35 19.62 0.63
CA ASP A 43 12.24 20.98 0.08
C ASP A 43 10.80 21.22 -0.38
N ILE A 44 10.26 22.39 -0.07
CA ILE A 44 8.91 22.79 -0.46
C ILE A 44 9.01 24.06 -1.30
N ASP A 45 8.46 24.02 -2.50
CA ASP A 45 8.31 25.18 -3.35
C ASP A 45 6.81 25.51 -3.47
N ASP A 46 6.40 26.58 -2.80
CA ASP A 46 5.05 27.13 -2.85
C ASP A 46 5.05 28.51 -3.53
N VAL A 47 3.88 29.00 -3.94
CA VAL A 47 3.73 30.30 -4.63
C VAL A 47 4.35 31.48 -3.85
N SER A 48 4.54 31.34 -2.54
CA SER A 48 5.00 32.40 -1.64
C SER A 48 6.48 32.36 -1.31
N ASN A 49 7.10 31.19 -1.18
CA ASN A 49 8.54 31.01 -0.93
C ASN A 49 8.95 29.55 -1.03
N GLU A 50 10.23 29.37 -1.32
CA GLU A 50 10.91 28.10 -1.11
C GLU A 50 11.25 27.89 0.37
N LYS A 51 11.12 26.65 0.83
CA LYS A 51 11.47 26.21 2.18
C LYS A 51 12.36 24.99 2.10
N TYR A 52 13.48 25.02 2.83
CA TYR A 52 14.44 23.94 2.91
C TYR A 52 14.43 23.35 4.32
N ILE A 53 14.01 22.09 4.46
CA ILE A 53 13.79 21.47 5.76
C ILE A 53 14.71 20.27 5.97
N GLN A 54 15.53 20.34 7.02
CA GLN A 54 16.30 19.20 7.51
C GLN A 54 15.61 18.60 8.73
N CYS A 55 15.39 17.28 8.69
CA CYS A 55 14.91 16.49 9.80
C CYS A 55 16.05 15.92 10.64
N LYS A 56 15.88 15.86 11.97
CA LYS A 56 16.80 15.18 12.89
C LYS A 56 16.03 14.40 13.95
N TYR A 57 16.14 13.08 13.95
CA TYR A 57 15.45 12.24 14.93
C TYR A 57 16.43 11.52 15.86
N TYR A 58 16.50 12.00 17.10
CA TYR A 58 17.40 11.48 18.12
C TYR A 58 16.68 11.28 19.47
N ALA A 59 15.54 10.57 19.42
CA ALA A 59 14.64 10.36 20.57
C ALA A 59 15.26 9.63 21.78
N ALA A 60 16.47 9.07 21.65
CA ALA A 60 17.17 8.39 22.73
C ALA A 60 18.31 9.23 23.35
N THR A 61 18.53 10.45 22.88
CA THR A 61 19.65 11.29 23.31
C THR A 61 19.20 12.71 23.63
N ASP A 62 19.99 13.39 24.45
CA ASP A 62 19.75 14.78 24.79
C ASP A 62 20.23 15.70 23.66
N TYR A 63 19.45 16.75 23.43
CA TYR A 63 19.82 17.83 22.55
C TYR A 63 21.07 18.56 23.09
N ASN A 64 21.99 18.83 22.15
CA ASN A 64 23.13 19.72 22.30
C ASN A 64 23.36 20.39 20.95
N HIS A 65 23.80 21.66 20.90
CA HIS A 65 23.98 22.38 19.63
C HIS A 65 24.84 21.63 18.59
N SER A 66 25.80 20.83 19.06
CA SER A 66 26.68 20.02 18.20
C SER A 66 25.93 19.03 17.30
N VAL A 67 24.75 18.53 17.70
CA VAL A 67 24.01 17.52 16.92
C VAL A 67 23.29 18.11 15.71
N ILE A 68 23.01 19.42 15.74
CA ILE A 68 22.37 20.15 14.63
C ILE A 68 23.34 21.02 13.86
N LYS A 69 24.53 21.29 14.44
CA LYS A 69 25.60 22.10 13.86
C LYS A 69 25.87 21.79 12.39
N PRO A 70 26.07 20.53 11.95
CA PRO A 70 26.35 20.23 10.55
C PRO A 70 25.22 20.66 9.60
N ALA A 71 23.97 20.50 10.02
CA ALA A 71 22.81 20.90 9.23
C ALA A 71 22.72 22.42 9.09
N ILE A 72 22.81 23.15 10.21
CA ILE A 72 22.77 24.63 10.17
C ILE A 72 23.95 25.20 9.36
N ALA A 73 25.13 24.58 9.45
CA ALA A 73 26.29 24.95 8.65
C ALA A 73 26.07 24.72 7.14
N ALA A 74 25.44 23.61 6.75
CA ALA A 74 25.10 23.34 5.36
C ALA A 74 24.06 24.35 4.83
N MET A 75 22.99 24.61 5.60
CA MET A 75 21.93 25.56 5.26
C MET A 75 22.46 26.97 4.99
N ILE A 76 23.36 27.50 5.84
CA ILE A 76 23.91 28.85 5.61
C ILE A 76 24.84 28.90 4.41
N VAL A 77 25.58 27.83 4.12
CA VAL A 77 26.42 27.74 2.92
C VAL A 77 25.52 27.74 1.68
N HIS A 78 24.41 27.00 1.70
CA HIS A 78 23.42 27.04 0.64
C HIS A 78 22.78 28.43 0.49
N PHE A 79 22.40 29.07 1.60
CA PHE A 79 21.88 30.43 1.59
C PHE A 79 22.87 31.42 0.97
N LYS A 80 24.14 31.39 1.37
CA LYS A 80 25.18 32.24 0.80
C LYS A 80 25.31 32.05 -0.71
N ASN A 81 25.41 30.80 -1.16
CA ASN A 81 25.74 30.49 -2.55
C ASN A 81 24.57 30.64 -3.52
N VAL A 82 23.34 30.42 -3.04
CA VAL A 82 22.14 30.33 -3.89
C VAL A 82 20.98 31.15 -3.32
N GLY A 83 20.69 31.00 -2.03
CA GLY A 83 19.48 31.59 -1.43
C GLY A 83 19.49 33.13 -1.37
N SER A 84 20.64 33.75 -1.15
CA SER A 84 20.81 35.19 -0.96
C SER A 84 20.46 36.02 -2.21
N THR A 85 20.44 35.39 -3.38
CA THR A 85 20.09 36.02 -4.66
C THR A 85 18.61 35.85 -5.03
N LYS A 86 17.85 35.05 -4.28
CA LYS A 86 16.43 34.79 -4.58
C LYS A 86 15.53 35.88 -4.04
N THR A 87 14.40 36.10 -4.71
CA THR A 87 13.35 37.02 -4.26
C THR A 87 11.99 36.34 -4.44
N PRO A 88 11.27 36.03 -3.35
CA PRO A 88 11.64 36.25 -1.95
C PRO A 88 12.80 35.36 -1.49
N LEU A 89 13.41 35.70 -0.34
CA LEU A 89 14.45 34.87 0.26
C LEU A 89 13.87 33.51 0.68
N PRO A 90 14.61 32.41 0.52
CA PRO A 90 14.14 31.09 0.95
C PRO A 90 14.19 30.97 2.47
N LYS A 91 13.28 30.18 3.02
CA LYS A 91 13.23 29.86 4.45
C LYS A 91 13.96 28.56 4.73
N TYR A 92 14.55 28.46 5.90
CA TYR A 92 15.24 27.26 6.35
C TYR A 92 14.64 26.77 7.65
N LYS A 93 14.44 25.47 7.77
CA LYS A 93 13.92 24.86 8.98
C LYS A 93 14.73 23.64 9.38
N LEU A 94 15.16 23.61 10.63
CA LEU A 94 15.56 22.37 11.28
C LEU A 94 14.37 21.82 12.07
N TYR A 95 13.94 20.60 11.75
CA TYR A 95 12.85 19.88 12.41
C TYR A 95 13.38 18.68 13.19
N GLY A 96 13.62 18.88 14.49
CA GLY A 96 14.38 17.96 15.34
C GLY A 96 13.62 17.46 16.56
N HIS A 97 13.69 16.16 16.85
CA HIS A 97 13.11 15.54 18.04
C HIS A 97 14.18 14.85 18.90
N TYR A 98 14.16 15.13 20.21
CA TYR A 98 15.16 14.70 21.19
C TYR A 98 14.50 14.25 22.49
N ASN A 99 15.22 13.46 23.30
CA ASN A 99 14.70 12.98 24.58
C ASN A 99 14.58 14.10 25.62
N SER A 100 15.61 14.93 25.74
CA SER A 100 15.66 16.06 26.68
C SER A 100 16.71 17.09 26.24
N GLY A 101 16.95 18.15 27.01
CA GLY A 101 18.03 19.10 26.77
C GLY A 101 17.68 20.25 25.82
N GLN A 102 16.45 20.28 25.29
CA GLN A 102 15.99 21.30 24.35
C GLN A 102 16.03 22.72 24.91
N GLU A 103 15.91 22.88 26.23
CA GLU A 103 16.00 24.16 26.94
C GLU A 103 17.35 24.86 26.78
N LYS A 104 18.39 24.15 26.32
CA LYS A 104 19.69 24.74 25.97
C LYS A 104 19.62 25.62 24.72
N LEU A 105 18.63 25.41 23.84
CA LEU A 105 18.41 26.33 22.72
C LEU A 105 17.79 27.62 23.27
N PRO A 106 18.45 28.78 23.11
CA PRO A 106 17.88 30.03 23.58
C PRO A 106 16.66 30.40 22.74
N GLU A 107 15.82 31.27 23.29
CA GLU A 107 14.69 31.82 22.53
C GLU A 107 15.15 32.51 21.24
N ARG A 108 14.30 32.48 20.20
CA ARG A 108 14.64 32.96 18.85
C ARG A 108 15.25 34.36 18.84
N HIS A 109 14.75 35.27 19.69
CA HIS A 109 15.23 36.64 19.75
C HIS A 109 16.66 36.80 20.31
N LEU A 110 17.21 35.75 20.93
CA LEU A 110 18.56 35.70 21.49
C LEU A 110 19.56 34.96 20.59
N ILE A 111 19.11 34.41 19.44
CA ILE A 111 19.99 33.77 18.46
C ILE A 111 20.68 34.87 17.65
N THR A 112 21.83 35.33 18.14
CA THR A 112 22.65 36.37 17.51
C THR A 112 23.62 35.81 16.46
N VAL A 113 24.24 36.70 15.68
CA VAL A 113 25.35 36.35 14.76
C VAL A 113 26.46 35.61 15.51
N ASP A 114 26.83 36.08 16.70
CA ASP A 114 27.87 35.45 17.51
C ASP A 114 27.47 34.07 18.03
N PHE A 115 26.19 33.89 18.39
CA PHE A 115 25.66 32.59 18.77
C PHE A 115 25.79 31.59 17.62
N ILE A 116 25.33 31.96 16.42
CA ILE A 116 25.41 31.10 15.23
C ILE A 116 26.87 30.78 14.90
N LYS A 117 27.76 31.77 14.90
CA LYS A 117 29.20 31.57 14.65
C LYS A 117 29.81 30.57 15.63
N THR A 118 29.55 30.77 16.91
CA THR A 118 30.16 29.99 18.00
C THR A 118 29.61 28.56 18.02
N HIS A 119 28.29 28.40 17.96
CA HIS A 119 27.65 27.12 18.19
C HIS A 119 27.41 26.31 16.92
N PHE A 120 27.34 26.92 15.73
CA PHE A 120 27.02 26.23 14.48
C PHE A 120 28.10 26.37 13.40
N LEU A 121 28.89 27.45 13.38
CA LEU A 121 29.88 27.67 12.30
C LEU A 121 31.35 27.52 12.74
N THR A 122 31.58 27.06 13.97
CA THR A 122 32.91 26.84 14.54
C THR A 122 33.00 25.44 15.12
N THR A 123 34.02 24.68 14.70
CA THR A 123 34.33 23.36 15.26
C THR A 123 35.73 23.37 15.84
N THR A 124 35.83 23.24 17.16
CA THR A 124 37.09 23.07 17.86
C THR A 124 37.57 21.62 17.74
N LYS A 125 38.81 21.42 17.31
CA LYS A 125 39.45 20.10 17.19
C LYS A 125 40.35 19.88 18.40
N LYS A 126 40.45 18.63 18.88
CA LYS A 126 41.33 18.27 20.01
C LYS A 126 42.81 18.54 19.69
N GLU A 127 43.18 18.35 18.42
CA GLU A 127 44.51 18.65 17.88
C GLU A 127 44.31 19.40 16.56
N GLY A 128 44.94 20.57 16.41
CA GLY A 128 44.89 21.41 15.22
C GLY A 128 43.99 22.66 15.32
N PRO A 129 44.02 23.54 14.30
CA PRO A 129 43.27 24.79 14.30
C PRO A 129 41.76 24.54 14.26
N ALA A 130 40.99 25.45 14.86
CA ALA A 130 39.54 25.43 14.79
C ALA A 130 39.08 25.55 13.32
N GLU A 131 38.05 24.77 12.96
CA GLU A 131 37.43 24.86 11.65
C GLU A 131 36.32 25.90 11.69
N LEU A 132 36.51 26.98 10.94
CA LEU A 132 35.61 28.13 10.86
C LEU A 132 34.87 28.10 9.52
N VAL A 133 33.66 27.55 9.51
CA VAL A 133 32.82 27.41 8.30
C VAL A 133 32.57 28.78 7.65
N HIS A 134 32.33 29.81 8.47
CA HIS A 134 32.08 31.17 7.98
C HIS A 134 33.31 31.77 7.29
N ALA A 135 34.51 31.59 7.83
CA ALA A 135 35.74 32.07 7.21
C ALA A 135 36.06 31.29 5.92
N LYS A 136 35.91 29.96 5.94
CA LYS A 136 36.15 29.09 4.78
C LYS A 136 35.27 29.44 3.57
N ASN A 137 34.03 29.85 3.83
CA ASN A 137 33.04 30.16 2.79
C ASN A 137 32.82 31.67 2.59
N ASN A 138 33.67 32.53 3.17
CA ASN A 138 33.55 33.99 3.09
C ASN A 138 32.15 34.51 3.45
N ILE A 139 31.53 33.93 4.49
CA ILE A 139 30.21 34.32 4.98
C ILE A 139 30.38 35.49 5.94
N THR A 140 29.78 36.62 5.60
CA THR A 140 29.85 37.86 6.38
C THR A 140 28.80 37.91 7.48
N ASP A 141 29.00 38.77 8.48
CA ASP A 141 28.07 38.98 9.59
C ASP A 141 26.69 39.46 9.11
N ALA A 142 26.67 40.29 8.06
CA ALA A 142 25.43 40.74 7.43
C ALA A 142 24.64 39.57 6.81
N GLU A 143 25.34 38.61 6.20
CA GLU A 143 24.73 37.42 5.62
C GLU A 143 24.26 36.43 6.68
N ILE A 144 25.01 36.29 7.78
CA ILE A 144 24.57 35.51 8.95
C ILE A 144 23.30 36.13 9.53
N LEU A 145 23.24 37.46 9.64
CA LEU A 145 22.06 38.15 10.15
C LEU A 145 20.83 37.95 9.22
N GLN A 146 21.01 38.05 7.91
CA GLN A 146 19.93 37.78 6.94
C GLN A 146 19.45 36.32 7.01
N PHE A 147 20.38 35.37 7.05
CA PHE A 147 20.07 33.94 7.20
C PHE A 147 19.32 33.66 8.51
N ALA A 148 19.77 34.24 9.63
CA ALA A 148 19.11 34.10 10.93
C ALA A 148 17.65 34.57 10.89
N GLY A 149 17.35 35.60 10.10
CA GLY A 149 15.98 36.06 9.86
C GLY A 149 15.10 35.01 9.15
N GLN A 150 15.69 34.17 8.31
CA GLN A 150 14.99 33.12 7.54
C GLN A 150 15.04 31.73 8.19
N LEU A 151 15.82 31.56 9.26
CA LEU A 151 16.01 30.28 9.94
C LEU A 151 14.99 30.06 11.05
N GLU A 152 14.40 28.86 11.06
CA GLU A 152 13.61 28.31 12.16
C GLU A 152 14.30 27.05 12.70
N ILE A 153 14.53 26.99 14.01
CA ILE A 153 15.08 25.81 14.67
C ILE A 153 14.02 25.26 15.63
N ASP A 154 13.40 24.15 15.25
CA ASP A 154 12.43 23.43 16.07
C ASP A 154 13.08 22.17 16.65
N VAL A 155 13.47 22.22 17.92
CA VAL A 155 14.01 21.05 18.66
C VAL A 155 12.95 20.33 19.49
N PHE A 156 11.71 20.83 19.47
CA PHE A 156 10.54 20.27 20.14
C PHE A 156 9.59 19.63 19.12
N ALA A 157 10.12 19.22 17.97
CA ALA A 157 9.34 18.59 16.91
C ALA A 157 8.61 17.34 17.41
N GLN A 158 7.56 16.95 16.70
CA GLN A 158 6.74 15.79 17.05
C GLN A 158 7.58 14.50 17.05
N SER A 159 7.20 13.53 17.89
CA SER A 159 7.83 12.21 17.83
C SER A 159 7.44 11.49 16.53
N TYR A 160 8.18 10.44 16.21
CA TYR A 160 7.86 9.53 15.09
C TYR A 160 6.43 8.98 15.21
N GLU A 161 6.06 8.55 16.42
CA GLU A 161 4.75 7.98 16.71
C GLU A 161 3.62 9.01 16.52
N SER A 162 3.83 10.26 16.95
CA SER A 162 2.85 11.34 16.76
C SER A 162 2.70 11.75 15.29
N GLN A 163 3.78 11.70 14.50
CA GLN A 163 3.69 11.91 13.06
C GLN A 163 2.88 10.80 12.40
N PHE A 164 3.16 9.54 12.71
CA PHE A 164 2.42 8.39 12.20
C PHE A 164 0.91 8.50 12.48
N GLU A 165 0.53 8.87 13.70
CA GLU A 165 -0.89 9.10 14.06
C GLU A 165 -1.52 10.23 13.23
N SER A 166 -0.79 11.32 13.05
CA SER A 166 -1.24 12.47 12.27
C SER A 166 -1.42 12.12 10.79
N ILE A 167 -0.47 11.39 10.20
CA ILE A 167 -0.56 10.89 8.83
C ILE A 167 -1.77 9.98 8.67
N THR A 168 -1.93 9.01 9.55
CA THR A 168 -3.05 8.04 9.50
C THR A 168 -4.40 8.76 9.56
N LYS A 169 -4.53 9.76 10.43
CA LYS A 169 -5.74 10.60 10.52
C LYS A 169 -5.98 11.35 9.22
N LEU A 170 -4.96 11.98 8.65
CA LEU A 170 -5.05 12.74 7.40
C LEU A 170 -5.38 11.84 6.21
N LEU A 171 -4.77 10.66 6.10
CA LEU A 171 -5.08 9.68 5.05
C LEU A 171 -6.54 9.24 5.12
N THR A 172 -7.03 8.95 6.33
CA THR A 172 -8.43 8.57 6.57
C THR A 172 -9.39 9.68 6.14
N SER A 173 -9.08 10.95 6.42
CA SER A 173 -9.95 12.07 6.05
C SER A 173 -9.84 12.50 4.59
N THR A 174 -8.67 12.31 3.97
CA THR A 174 -8.38 12.79 2.61
C THR A 174 -8.85 11.82 1.54
N ILE A 175 -8.81 10.50 1.81
CA ILE A 175 -9.17 9.48 0.83
C ILE A 175 -10.63 9.07 1.01
N PRO A 176 -11.52 9.28 0.01
CA PRO A 176 -12.93 8.94 0.13
C PRO A 176 -13.17 7.46 0.45
N GLY A 177 -13.96 7.20 1.49
CA GLY A 177 -14.29 5.84 1.94
C GLY A 177 -13.09 5.04 2.46
N ALA A 178 -12.02 5.69 2.91
CA ALA A 178 -10.95 5.04 3.65
C ALA A 178 -11.37 4.81 5.11
N THR A 179 -11.13 3.62 5.62
CA THR A 179 -11.23 3.31 7.05
C THR A 179 -9.90 3.57 7.74
N LYS A 180 -9.90 3.64 9.08
CA LYS A 180 -8.66 3.70 9.87
C LYS A 180 -7.73 2.51 9.55
N GLU A 181 -8.31 1.32 9.36
CA GLU A 181 -7.55 0.12 9.02
C GLU A 181 -6.91 0.23 7.63
N ASP A 182 -7.62 0.81 6.65
CA ASP A 182 -7.05 1.10 5.32
C ASP A 182 -5.90 2.12 5.43
N ALA A 183 -6.06 3.17 6.23
CA ALA A 183 -5.01 4.17 6.42
C ALA A 183 -3.72 3.57 6.99
N GLU A 184 -3.83 2.75 8.03
CA GLU A 184 -2.67 2.13 8.71
C GLU A 184 -2.03 1.01 7.87
N ASN A 185 -2.85 0.16 7.23
CA ASN A 185 -2.37 -1.09 6.63
C ASN A 185 -2.24 -1.03 5.11
N LEU A 186 -2.70 0.03 4.45
CA LEU A 186 -2.66 0.16 2.99
C LEU A 186 -2.02 1.49 2.58
N PHE A 187 -2.61 2.60 3.00
CA PHE A 187 -2.23 3.91 2.48
C PHE A 187 -0.94 4.45 3.07
N TYR A 188 -0.71 4.27 4.38
CA TYR A 188 0.57 4.68 4.99
C TYR A 188 1.76 3.92 4.39
N PRO A 189 1.73 2.58 4.26
CA PRO A 189 2.80 1.85 3.57
C PRO A 189 2.99 2.24 2.10
N ALA A 190 1.90 2.48 1.37
CA ALA A 190 1.97 2.97 0.00
C ALA A 190 2.62 4.35 -0.07
N SER A 191 2.32 5.22 0.89
CA SER A 191 2.92 6.55 1.04
C SER A 191 4.42 6.46 1.26
N ILE A 192 4.87 5.61 2.19
CA ILE A 192 6.28 5.37 2.45
C ILE A 192 7.00 4.86 1.19
N ASN A 193 6.42 3.88 0.49
CA ASN A 193 7.03 3.34 -0.72
C ASN A 193 7.12 4.40 -1.82
N ASN A 194 6.12 5.26 -1.94
CA ASN A 194 6.11 6.37 -2.89
C ASN A 194 7.26 7.35 -2.60
N ILE A 195 7.36 7.85 -1.36
CA ILE A 195 8.43 8.77 -0.96
C ILE A 195 9.81 8.13 -1.04
N ARG A 196 9.93 6.86 -0.64
CA ARG A 196 11.19 6.11 -0.79
C ARG A 196 11.61 5.98 -2.26
N ALA A 197 10.67 5.72 -3.16
CA ALA A 197 10.98 5.62 -4.59
C ALA A 197 11.53 6.94 -5.13
N LEU A 198 10.93 8.07 -4.74
CA LEU A 198 11.46 9.41 -5.06
C LEU A 198 12.86 9.61 -4.47
N ALA A 199 13.07 9.27 -3.19
CA ALA A 199 14.34 9.49 -2.50
C ALA A 199 15.55 8.77 -3.14
N ILE A 200 15.33 7.63 -3.82
CA ILE A 200 16.41 6.84 -4.43
C ILE A 200 16.69 7.20 -5.90
N GLU A 201 15.90 8.10 -6.49
CA GLU A 201 16.13 8.53 -7.88
C GLU A 201 17.47 9.23 -8.02
N GLN A 202 18.18 8.99 -9.12
CA GLN A 202 19.51 9.59 -9.36
C GLN A 202 19.42 11.08 -9.69
N ASN A 203 18.37 11.47 -10.42
CA ASN A 203 18.14 12.86 -10.81
C ASN A 203 17.27 13.56 -9.75
N GLN A 204 17.76 14.67 -9.19
CA GLN A 204 17.02 15.45 -8.19
C GLN A 204 15.64 15.91 -8.71
N ALA A 205 15.54 16.32 -9.99
CA ALA A 205 14.26 16.72 -10.58
C ALA A 205 13.23 15.57 -10.66
N ALA A 206 13.68 14.31 -10.60
CA ALA A 206 12.80 13.15 -10.56
C ALA A 206 12.31 12.82 -9.13
N ARG A 207 12.89 13.47 -8.10
CA ARG A 207 12.49 13.33 -6.69
C ARG A 207 11.33 14.25 -6.30
N GLU A 208 10.83 15.01 -7.26
CA GLU A 208 9.77 16.00 -7.07
C GLU A 208 8.39 15.37 -7.23
N THR A 209 7.47 15.75 -6.34
CA THR A 209 6.06 15.38 -6.40
C THR A 209 5.17 16.49 -5.84
N ASN A 210 3.86 16.33 -5.95
CA ASN A 210 2.88 17.22 -5.35
C ASN A 210 1.70 16.42 -4.78
N LYS A 211 0.83 17.06 -4.02
CA LYS A 211 -0.29 16.38 -3.32
C LYS A 211 -1.17 15.62 -4.29
N LYS A 212 -1.49 16.21 -5.44
CA LYS A 212 -2.35 15.60 -6.46
C LYS A 212 -1.76 14.32 -7.05
N ARG A 213 -0.48 14.35 -7.44
CA ARG A 213 0.25 13.18 -7.95
C ARG A 213 0.36 12.11 -6.87
N PHE A 214 0.78 12.49 -5.67
CA PHE A 214 0.94 11.60 -4.53
C PHE A 214 -0.35 10.85 -4.22
N LEU A 215 -1.48 11.56 -4.04
CA LEU A 215 -2.78 10.94 -3.74
C LEU A 215 -3.23 9.99 -4.85
N ARG A 216 -3.02 10.35 -6.13
CA ARG A 216 -3.33 9.46 -7.26
C ARG A 216 -2.52 8.17 -7.21
N GLU A 217 -1.24 8.23 -6.87
CA GLU A 217 -0.33 7.08 -6.86
C GLU A 217 -0.57 6.15 -5.66
N ILE A 218 -0.93 6.69 -4.49
CA ILE A 218 -1.22 5.87 -3.29
C ILE A 218 -2.66 5.35 -3.26
N ASN A 219 -3.60 5.97 -3.99
CA ASN A 219 -5.00 5.56 -4.02
C ASN A 219 -5.28 4.46 -5.06
N ASN A 220 -4.45 3.42 -5.08
CA ASN A 220 -4.66 2.22 -5.91
C ASN A 220 -5.06 1.02 -5.04
N LYS A 221 -6.28 1.07 -4.49
CA LYS A 221 -6.83 0.07 -3.55
C LYS A 221 -6.71 -1.38 -4.06
N ASN A 222 -6.74 -1.62 -5.37
CA ASN A 222 -6.75 -2.97 -5.94
C ASN A 222 -5.35 -3.57 -6.11
N LEU A 223 -4.35 -2.77 -6.47
CA LEU A 223 -2.98 -3.24 -6.70
C LEU A 223 -2.20 -3.38 -5.37
N LEU A 224 -2.41 -2.45 -4.44
CA LEU A 224 -1.69 -2.39 -3.16
C LEU A 224 -2.18 -3.44 -2.16
N PHE A 225 -3.47 -3.81 -2.21
CA PHE A 225 -4.08 -4.79 -1.31
C PHE A 225 -3.52 -6.21 -1.49
N SER A 226 -3.11 -6.57 -2.71
CA SER A 226 -2.73 -7.95 -3.05
C SER A 226 -1.23 -8.22 -2.94
N SER A 227 -0.36 -7.25 -3.26
CA SER A 227 1.10 -7.47 -3.30
C SER A 227 1.82 -7.14 -2.00
N TRP A 228 1.47 -6.05 -1.30
CA TRP A 228 2.21 -5.59 -0.12
C TRP A 228 1.73 -6.26 1.18
N LEU A 229 0.41 -6.42 1.33
CA LEU A 229 -0.22 -7.01 2.51
C LEU A 229 0.28 -8.44 2.78
N LYS A 230 0.53 -9.21 1.72
CA LYS A 230 1.07 -10.58 1.81
C LYS A 230 2.54 -10.63 2.23
N GLN A 231 3.35 -9.72 1.69
CA GLN A 231 4.79 -9.68 1.92
C GLN A 231 5.13 -9.21 3.34
N TYR A 232 4.29 -8.37 3.96
CA TYR A 232 4.58 -7.73 5.24
C TYR A 232 3.79 -8.29 6.44
N GLN A 233 2.55 -8.77 6.23
CA GLN A 233 1.70 -9.27 7.32
C GLN A 233 1.68 -10.80 7.45
N GLY A 234 2.33 -11.50 6.52
CA GLY A 234 2.35 -12.95 6.43
C GLY A 234 1.09 -13.53 5.79
N ALA A 235 1.24 -14.69 5.13
CA ALA A 235 0.19 -15.34 4.33
C ALA A 235 -1.14 -15.52 5.09
N LYS A 236 -1.07 -15.84 6.39
CA LYS A 236 -2.26 -16.08 7.23
C LYS A 236 -3.08 -14.83 7.52
N LYS A 237 -2.43 -13.68 7.77
CA LYS A 237 -3.14 -12.42 8.03
C LYS A 237 -3.74 -11.87 6.75
N TYR A 238 -3.01 -11.96 5.63
CA TYR A 238 -3.55 -11.65 4.30
C TYR A 238 -4.78 -12.51 3.96
N ALA A 239 -4.69 -13.83 4.14
CA ALA A 239 -5.81 -14.73 3.91
C ALA A 239 -7.02 -14.39 4.80
N THR A 240 -6.78 -13.97 6.04
CA THR A 240 -7.84 -13.54 6.97
C THR A 240 -8.51 -12.25 6.53
N LEU A 241 -7.75 -11.26 6.04
CA LEU A 241 -8.30 -10.01 5.52
C LEU A 241 -9.11 -10.21 4.24
N VAL A 242 -8.63 -11.05 3.32
CA VAL A 242 -9.40 -11.46 2.12
C VAL A 242 -10.68 -12.17 2.53
N ARG A 243 -10.59 -13.12 3.48
CA ARG A 243 -11.75 -13.81 4.03
C ARG A 243 -12.75 -12.82 4.61
N ASP A 244 -12.29 -11.91 5.45
CA ASP A 244 -13.14 -10.95 6.15
C ASP A 244 -13.84 -9.97 5.20
N LYS A 245 -13.17 -9.60 4.11
CA LYS A 245 -13.72 -8.69 3.09
C LYS A 245 -14.71 -9.37 2.14
N TYR A 246 -14.41 -10.59 1.68
CA TYR A 246 -15.16 -11.20 0.56
C TYR A 246 -15.96 -12.44 0.94
N PHE A 247 -15.55 -13.18 1.98
CA PHE A 247 -16.09 -14.51 2.28
C PHE A 247 -16.65 -14.66 3.69
N LYS A 248 -16.57 -13.62 4.53
CA LYS A 248 -17.12 -13.58 5.88
C LYS A 248 -18.60 -13.23 5.82
N GLN A 249 -19.38 -14.04 6.51
CA GLN A 249 -20.83 -13.87 6.58
C GLN A 249 -21.17 -12.89 7.71
N SER A 250 -22.04 -11.94 7.44
CA SER A 250 -22.52 -10.94 8.41
C SER A 250 -23.55 -11.51 9.41
N ALA A 251 -24.17 -12.66 9.09
CA ALA A 251 -25.17 -13.33 9.94
C ALA A 251 -24.94 -14.85 10.03
N ALA A 252 -25.36 -15.43 11.15
CA ALA A 252 -24.99 -16.78 11.58
C ALA A 252 -25.56 -17.97 10.77
N THR A 253 -26.37 -17.78 9.72
CA THR A 253 -27.16 -18.92 9.18
C THR A 253 -27.36 -19.07 7.66
N SER A 254 -26.94 -18.18 6.77
CA SER A 254 -26.82 -18.58 5.35
C SER A 254 -25.95 -17.67 4.50
N ILE A 255 -25.13 -18.28 3.65
CA ILE A 255 -24.43 -17.58 2.57
C ILE A 255 -25.44 -17.02 1.55
N GLU A 256 -25.21 -15.81 1.05
CA GLU A 256 -26.18 -15.11 0.20
C GLU A 256 -26.41 -15.83 -1.15
N ASN A 257 -27.62 -15.73 -1.67
CA ASN A 257 -27.98 -16.29 -2.98
C ASN A 257 -27.42 -15.44 -4.14
N LYS A 258 -26.22 -15.78 -4.60
CA LYS A 258 -25.47 -15.10 -5.67
C LYS A 258 -24.95 -16.09 -6.70
N ALA A 259 -24.71 -15.63 -7.92
CA ALA A 259 -24.02 -16.40 -8.96
C ALA A 259 -22.52 -16.17 -8.79
N ARG A 260 -21.85 -17.07 -8.07
CA ARG A 260 -20.42 -16.94 -7.75
C ARG A 260 -19.56 -17.71 -8.73
N PHE A 261 -18.65 -17.01 -9.38
CA PHE A 261 -17.63 -17.55 -10.26
C PHE A 261 -16.29 -17.54 -9.53
N PHE A 262 -15.66 -18.70 -9.43
CA PHE A 262 -14.31 -18.85 -8.91
C PHE A 262 -13.39 -19.21 -10.07
N ILE A 263 -12.43 -18.35 -10.33
CA ILE A 263 -11.42 -18.52 -11.38
C ILE A 263 -10.11 -18.80 -10.66
N VAL A 264 -9.47 -19.93 -10.93
CA VAL A 264 -8.18 -20.30 -10.32
C VAL A 264 -7.12 -20.33 -11.41
N ASN A 265 -6.32 -19.27 -11.47
CA ASN A 265 -5.24 -19.07 -12.42
C ASN A 265 -3.88 -19.24 -11.72
N LEU A 266 -3.49 -20.50 -11.54
CA LEU A 266 -2.18 -20.89 -11.00
C LEU A 266 -1.26 -21.36 -12.14
N PRO A 267 0.07 -21.37 -11.95
CA PRO A 267 1.01 -21.84 -12.97
C PRO A 267 0.73 -23.28 -13.38
N HIS A 268 1.06 -23.65 -14.62
CA HIS A 268 0.97 -25.03 -15.10
C HIS A 268 1.60 -26.01 -14.11
N ASN A 269 0.99 -27.18 -13.92
CA ASN A 269 1.38 -28.22 -12.97
C ASN A 269 1.25 -27.88 -11.48
N SER A 270 0.79 -26.68 -11.10
CA SER A 270 0.55 -26.32 -9.68
C SER A 270 -0.69 -27.01 -9.11
N LEU A 271 -1.58 -27.47 -9.99
CA LEU A 271 -2.85 -28.08 -9.64
C LEU A 271 -2.87 -29.55 -10.09
N ASN A 272 -2.47 -30.48 -9.20
CA ASN A 272 -2.69 -31.89 -9.46
C ASN A 272 -4.18 -32.27 -9.23
N VAL A 273 -4.61 -33.41 -9.76
CA VAL A 273 -6.02 -33.86 -9.69
C VAL A 273 -6.53 -33.94 -8.24
N GLY A 274 -5.71 -34.41 -7.30
CA GLY A 274 -6.11 -34.51 -5.89
C GLY A 274 -6.33 -33.15 -5.22
N ASN A 275 -5.45 -32.19 -5.49
CA ASN A 275 -5.56 -30.81 -5.00
C ASN A 275 -6.73 -30.07 -5.65
N ALA A 276 -6.96 -30.29 -6.94
CA ALA A 276 -8.10 -29.76 -7.68
C ALA A 276 -9.43 -30.29 -7.10
N LEU A 277 -9.49 -31.59 -6.79
CA LEU A 277 -10.63 -32.23 -6.15
C LEU A 277 -10.90 -31.63 -4.77
N ASP A 278 -9.89 -31.56 -3.88
CA ASP A 278 -10.05 -30.96 -2.55
C ASP A 278 -10.56 -29.51 -2.63
N LEU A 279 -10.02 -28.72 -3.55
CA LEU A 279 -10.46 -27.34 -3.76
C LEU A 279 -11.91 -27.26 -4.27
N ALA A 280 -12.27 -28.07 -5.27
CA ALA A 280 -13.63 -28.16 -5.80
C ALA A 280 -14.65 -28.57 -4.72
N LEU A 281 -14.28 -29.53 -3.86
CA LEU A 281 -15.09 -29.95 -2.72
C LEU A 281 -15.28 -28.83 -1.69
N LYS A 282 -14.24 -28.06 -1.39
CA LYS A 282 -14.33 -26.90 -0.48
C LYS A 282 -15.26 -25.82 -1.03
N PHE A 283 -15.14 -25.47 -2.32
CA PHE A 283 -16.06 -24.53 -2.96
C PHE A 283 -17.51 -25.05 -2.94
N SER A 284 -17.72 -26.28 -3.37
CA SER A 284 -19.03 -26.97 -3.36
C SER A 284 -19.65 -27.06 -1.96
N LYS A 285 -18.85 -27.20 -0.90
CA LYS A 285 -19.33 -27.25 0.48
C LYS A 285 -19.72 -25.88 1.02
N LYS A 286 -18.92 -24.84 0.72
CA LYS A 286 -19.11 -23.50 1.28
C LYS A 286 -20.11 -22.66 0.51
N PHE A 287 -20.15 -22.78 -0.81
CA PHE A 287 -20.90 -21.89 -1.70
C PHE A 287 -22.10 -22.55 -2.40
N SER A 288 -22.56 -23.69 -1.88
CA SER A 288 -23.80 -24.35 -2.33
C SER A 288 -24.75 -24.55 -1.17
N ASN A 289 -26.06 -24.50 -1.43
CA ASN A 289 -27.04 -24.86 -0.41
C ASN A 289 -26.91 -26.33 -0.01
N ARG A 290 -27.16 -26.61 1.27
CA ARG A 290 -27.35 -27.99 1.74
C ARG A 290 -28.70 -28.52 1.27
N ALA A 291 -28.76 -29.84 1.06
CA ALA A 291 -30.01 -30.55 0.85
C ALA A 291 -30.99 -30.23 1.99
N SER A 292 -32.09 -29.55 1.67
CA SER A 292 -33.13 -29.18 2.62
C SER A 292 -34.44 -28.97 1.87
N SER A 293 -35.51 -29.62 2.33
CA SER A 293 -36.86 -29.42 1.80
C SER A 293 -37.42 -28.02 2.09
N ARG A 294 -36.79 -27.26 2.99
CA ARG A 294 -37.21 -25.89 3.35
C ARG A 294 -36.72 -24.82 2.37
N ILE A 295 -35.79 -25.17 1.48
CA ILE A 295 -35.23 -24.23 0.50
C ILE A 295 -35.97 -24.41 -0.82
N ARG A 296 -36.62 -23.35 -1.31
CA ARG A 296 -37.30 -23.35 -2.61
C ARG A 296 -36.27 -23.44 -3.73
N ASP A 297 -36.63 -24.04 -4.85
CA ASP A 297 -35.72 -24.22 -5.98
C ASP A 297 -35.19 -22.90 -6.56
N SER A 298 -35.98 -21.81 -6.49
CA SER A 298 -35.55 -20.47 -6.87
C SER A 298 -34.40 -19.93 -6.01
N ASP A 299 -34.32 -20.38 -4.76
CA ASP A 299 -33.38 -19.92 -3.75
C ASP A 299 -32.14 -20.80 -3.66
N ARG A 300 -32.12 -21.92 -4.40
CA ARG A 300 -30.96 -22.81 -4.48
C ARG A 300 -29.88 -22.24 -5.40
N PHE A 301 -28.64 -22.43 -5.01
CA PHE A 301 -27.46 -21.98 -5.72
C PHE A 301 -26.27 -22.92 -5.49
N CYS A 302 -25.35 -22.88 -6.44
CA CYS A 302 -24.05 -23.53 -6.40
C CYS A 302 -23.06 -22.66 -7.19
N PRO A 303 -21.75 -22.78 -6.94
CA PRO A 303 -20.75 -21.95 -7.58
C PRO A 303 -20.37 -22.49 -8.96
N TYR A 304 -19.86 -21.59 -9.78
CA TYR A 304 -19.11 -21.88 -11.00
C TYR A 304 -17.62 -21.92 -10.67
N LEU A 305 -16.90 -22.89 -11.21
CA LEU A 305 -15.46 -23.06 -11.03
C LEU A 305 -14.79 -23.25 -12.38
N HIS A 306 -13.81 -22.39 -12.65
CA HIS A 306 -12.91 -22.49 -13.78
C HIS A 306 -11.47 -22.62 -13.26
N LEU A 307 -10.79 -23.67 -13.69
CA LEU A 307 -9.41 -23.97 -13.32
C LEU A 307 -8.52 -23.67 -14.52
N ALA A 308 -8.04 -22.44 -14.62
CA ALA A 308 -7.22 -22.03 -15.75
C ALA A 308 -5.90 -22.84 -15.77
N ASN A 309 -5.31 -22.96 -16.97
CA ASN A 309 -4.06 -23.68 -17.21
C ASN A 309 -4.10 -25.18 -16.87
N THR A 310 -5.30 -25.76 -16.73
CA THR A 310 -5.51 -27.22 -16.62
C THR A 310 -5.76 -27.77 -18.02
N ASP A 311 -5.14 -28.90 -18.35
CA ASP A 311 -5.32 -29.54 -19.66
C ASP A 311 -6.58 -30.42 -19.71
N GLU A 312 -6.98 -30.84 -20.91
CA GLU A 312 -8.17 -31.68 -21.11
C GLU A 312 -8.13 -32.97 -20.28
N ILE A 313 -6.94 -33.56 -20.13
CA ILE A 313 -6.71 -34.76 -19.31
C ILE A 313 -6.98 -34.45 -17.84
N GLY A 314 -6.45 -33.34 -17.31
CA GLY A 314 -6.68 -32.90 -15.94
C GLY A 314 -8.15 -32.61 -15.65
N HIS A 315 -8.85 -31.91 -16.55
CA HIS A 315 -10.29 -31.66 -16.44
C HIS A 315 -11.09 -32.97 -16.41
N LYS A 316 -10.76 -33.91 -17.30
CA LYS A 316 -11.41 -35.22 -17.36
C LYS A 316 -11.21 -36.04 -16.09
N GLU A 317 -9.98 -36.13 -15.57
CA GLU A 317 -9.69 -36.88 -14.35
C GLU A 317 -10.30 -36.22 -13.09
N LEU A 318 -10.41 -34.88 -13.05
CA LEU A 318 -11.14 -34.17 -12.00
C LEU A 318 -12.64 -34.50 -12.06
N LYS A 319 -13.27 -34.41 -13.23
CA LYS A 319 -14.68 -34.76 -13.44
C LYS A 319 -14.99 -36.19 -13.03
N LYS A 320 -14.11 -37.13 -13.39
CA LYS A 320 -14.19 -38.54 -12.96
C LYS A 320 -14.08 -38.66 -11.44
N SER A 321 -13.10 -38.01 -10.82
CA SER A 321 -12.90 -38.06 -9.37
C SER A 321 -14.09 -37.47 -8.58
N LEU A 322 -14.71 -36.39 -9.09
CA LEU A 322 -15.92 -35.82 -8.51
C LEU A 322 -17.11 -36.78 -8.62
N ARG A 323 -17.26 -37.45 -9.77
CA ARG A 323 -18.29 -38.46 -9.99
C ARG A 323 -18.13 -39.64 -9.05
N ASP A 324 -16.90 -40.17 -8.92
CA ASP A 324 -16.58 -41.28 -8.01
C ASP A 324 -16.81 -40.88 -6.54
N SER A 325 -16.65 -39.59 -6.22
CA SER A 325 -16.94 -38.99 -4.91
C SER A 325 -18.42 -38.58 -4.74
N THR A 326 -19.32 -39.01 -5.62
CA THR A 326 -20.77 -38.74 -5.63
C THR A 326 -21.17 -37.25 -5.64
N VAL A 327 -20.27 -36.36 -6.06
CA VAL A 327 -20.58 -34.93 -6.22
C VAL A 327 -21.19 -34.68 -7.59
N LEU A 328 -22.45 -34.26 -7.59
CA LEU A 328 -23.15 -33.88 -8.81
C LEU A 328 -22.69 -32.49 -9.27
N PHE A 329 -22.25 -32.41 -10.52
CA PHE A 329 -21.87 -31.17 -11.18
C PHE A 329 -22.53 -31.06 -12.56
N LEU A 330 -22.54 -29.85 -13.12
CA LEU A 330 -22.84 -29.59 -14.53
C LEU A 330 -21.58 -29.04 -15.20
N ASP A 331 -21.36 -29.37 -16.45
CA ASP A 331 -20.23 -28.86 -17.25
C ASP A 331 -20.64 -28.30 -18.61
N GLY A 332 -21.95 -28.22 -18.90
CA GLY A 332 -22.48 -27.60 -20.12
C GLY A 332 -22.47 -28.50 -21.36
N HIS A 333 -22.02 -29.76 -21.24
CA HIS A 333 -22.01 -30.73 -22.33
C HIS A 333 -23.08 -31.80 -22.09
N ASP A 334 -24.19 -31.73 -22.83
CA ASP A 334 -25.35 -32.60 -22.60
C ASP A 334 -25.13 -34.06 -23.00
N PHE A 335 -24.19 -34.32 -23.91
CA PHE A 335 -23.79 -35.67 -24.31
C PHE A 335 -22.31 -35.75 -24.71
N LYS A 336 -21.78 -36.97 -24.84
CA LYS A 336 -20.38 -37.19 -25.21
C LYS A 336 -20.09 -36.60 -26.60
N GLY A 337 -19.18 -35.63 -26.66
CA GLY A 337 -18.80 -34.94 -27.90
C GLY A 337 -19.77 -33.82 -28.31
N SER A 338 -20.69 -33.42 -27.44
CA SER A 338 -21.50 -32.21 -27.65
C SER A 338 -20.66 -30.94 -27.53
N GLU A 339 -21.09 -29.89 -28.24
CA GLU A 339 -20.62 -28.52 -28.00
C GLU A 339 -21.05 -28.04 -26.60
N PHE A 340 -20.51 -26.90 -26.17
CA PHE A 340 -20.88 -26.28 -24.90
C PHE A 340 -22.20 -25.50 -25.03
N TYR A 341 -23.16 -25.81 -24.17
CA TYR A 341 -24.48 -25.18 -24.13
C TYR A 341 -24.63 -24.37 -22.83
N VAL A 342 -24.63 -23.04 -22.96
CA VAL A 342 -24.76 -22.10 -21.84
C VAL A 342 -26.04 -22.36 -21.04
N ASP A 343 -27.17 -22.55 -21.71
CA ASP A 343 -28.47 -22.83 -21.09
C ASP A 343 -28.46 -24.13 -20.28
N SER A 344 -27.74 -25.16 -20.75
CA SER A 344 -27.53 -26.40 -20.00
C SER A 344 -26.66 -26.19 -18.76
N LEU A 345 -25.60 -25.39 -18.83
CA LEU A 345 -24.81 -25.04 -17.65
C LEU A 345 -25.61 -24.16 -16.67
N LEU A 346 -26.45 -23.25 -17.17
CA LEU A 346 -27.23 -22.33 -16.35
C LEU A 346 -28.35 -23.00 -15.56
N LYS A 347 -28.73 -24.26 -15.87
CA LYS A 347 -29.66 -25.07 -15.07
C LYS A 347 -29.28 -24.99 -13.58
N GLY A 348 -30.21 -24.49 -12.76
CA GLY A 348 -29.99 -24.31 -11.33
C GLY A 348 -30.15 -25.64 -10.57
N PRO A 349 -29.56 -25.77 -9.37
CA PRO A 349 -29.90 -26.86 -8.48
C PRO A 349 -31.38 -26.84 -8.11
N THR A 350 -32.00 -28.00 -8.04
CA THR A 350 -33.40 -28.17 -7.62
C THR A 350 -33.49 -29.12 -6.43
N SER A 351 -34.69 -29.31 -5.89
CA SER A 351 -34.97 -30.31 -4.86
C SER A 351 -34.78 -31.75 -5.35
N HIS A 352 -34.80 -31.97 -6.68
CA HIS A 352 -34.60 -33.27 -7.32
C HIS A 352 -33.21 -33.43 -7.95
N THR A 353 -32.56 -32.32 -8.29
CA THR A 353 -31.22 -32.27 -8.89
C THR A 353 -30.29 -31.50 -7.97
N GLU A 354 -29.59 -32.23 -7.09
CA GLU A 354 -28.66 -31.66 -6.12
C GLU A 354 -27.32 -31.26 -6.75
N THR A 355 -27.33 -30.50 -7.85
CA THR A 355 -26.11 -29.99 -8.47
C THR A 355 -25.36 -29.08 -7.49
N ARG A 356 -24.14 -29.46 -7.13
CA ARG A 356 -23.36 -28.75 -6.11
C ARG A 356 -22.22 -27.91 -6.68
N LEU A 357 -21.94 -28.04 -7.97
CA LEU A 357 -20.84 -27.37 -8.65
C LEU A 357 -21.16 -27.23 -10.13
N LYS A 358 -20.66 -26.17 -10.75
CA LYS A 358 -20.67 -26.00 -12.21
C LYS A 358 -19.23 -25.83 -12.67
N LEU A 359 -18.75 -26.72 -13.51
CA LEU A 359 -17.38 -26.71 -14.02
C LEU A 359 -17.35 -26.10 -15.40
N ILE A 360 -16.36 -25.25 -15.66
CA ILE A 360 -16.15 -24.64 -16.97
C ILE A 360 -14.68 -24.84 -17.32
N ASP A 361 -14.43 -25.58 -18.39
CA ASP A 361 -13.07 -25.96 -18.75
C ASP A 361 -12.39 -24.84 -19.54
N GLU A 362 -13.07 -24.28 -20.54
CA GLU A 362 -12.49 -23.29 -21.45
C GLU A 362 -12.87 -21.84 -21.10
N LEU A 363 -11.95 -20.90 -21.37
CA LEU A 363 -12.17 -19.47 -21.15
C LEU A 363 -13.31 -18.91 -22.03
N THR A 364 -13.45 -19.40 -23.25
CA THR A 364 -14.52 -18.99 -24.17
C THR A 364 -15.91 -19.33 -23.62
N ASP A 365 -16.03 -20.48 -22.98
CA ASP A 365 -17.27 -20.96 -22.37
C ASP A 365 -17.58 -20.21 -21.07
N LEU A 366 -16.54 -19.87 -20.31
CA LEU A 366 -16.64 -19.01 -19.12
C LEU A 366 -17.18 -17.63 -19.51
N ASN A 367 -16.60 -17.01 -20.54
CA ASN A 367 -17.02 -15.72 -21.06
C ASN A 367 -18.46 -15.76 -21.58
N SER A 368 -18.82 -16.81 -22.32
CA SER A 368 -20.20 -17.02 -22.79
C SER A 368 -21.18 -17.16 -21.62
N THR A 369 -20.78 -17.83 -20.55
CA THR A 369 -21.59 -17.99 -19.32
C THR A 369 -21.70 -16.69 -18.52
N LEU A 370 -20.63 -15.89 -18.44
CA LEU A 370 -20.63 -14.59 -17.77
C LEU A 370 -21.56 -13.58 -18.47
N ARG A 371 -21.56 -13.56 -19.82
CA ARG A 371 -22.43 -12.70 -20.63
C ARG A 371 -23.91 -13.08 -20.56
N ALA A 372 -24.22 -14.32 -20.17
CA ALA A 372 -25.58 -14.81 -20.14
C ALA A 372 -26.43 -14.14 -19.05
N ALA A 373 -27.75 -14.22 -19.18
CA ALA A 373 -28.66 -13.64 -18.20
C ALA A 373 -28.71 -14.50 -16.91
N HIS A 374 -28.26 -13.92 -15.79
CA HIS A 374 -28.35 -14.55 -14.47
C HIS A 374 -29.54 -14.00 -13.68
N ARG A 375 -30.26 -14.88 -12.97
CA ARG A 375 -31.41 -14.49 -12.12
C ARG A 375 -31.01 -13.84 -10.78
N ARG A 376 -29.72 -13.58 -10.58
CA ARG A 376 -29.14 -13.12 -9.31
C ARG A 376 -27.85 -12.35 -9.58
N PRO A 377 -27.41 -11.48 -8.65
CA PRO A 377 -26.17 -10.72 -8.83
C PRO A 377 -24.97 -11.65 -8.99
N ILE A 378 -24.05 -11.23 -9.85
CA ILE A 378 -22.85 -11.97 -10.21
C ILE A 378 -21.70 -11.48 -9.33
N GLU A 379 -20.96 -12.43 -8.77
CA GLU A 379 -19.69 -12.18 -8.08
C GLU A 379 -18.62 -13.04 -8.75
N VAL A 380 -17.53 -12.41 -9.17
CA VAL A 380 -16.39 -13.07 -9.82
C VAL A 380 -15.18 -12.88 -8.92
N PHE A 381 -14.67 -13.99 -8.39
CA PHE A 381 -13.48 -14.04 -7.58
C PHE A 381 -12.39 -14.78 -8.35
N GLU A 382 -11.35 -14.06 -8.73
CA GLU A 382 -10.23 -14.61 -9.46
C GLU A 382 -9.02 -14.73 -8.56
N PHE A 383 -8.54 -15.95 -8.36
CA PHE A 383 -7.29 -16.23 -7.67
C PHE A 383 -6.18 -16.39 -8.70
N TYR A 384 -5.17 -15.51 -8.69
CA TYR A 384 -4.10 -15.51 -9.68
C TYR A 384 -2.70 -15.52 -9.04
N HIS A 385 -1.71 -16.11 -9.73
CA HIS A 385 -0.33 -16.15 -9.26
C HIS A 385 0.50 -14.91 -9.64
N GLU A 386 0.71 -14.72 -10.95
CA GLU A 386 1.50 -13.60 -11.47
C GLU A 386 0.60 -12.48 -11.96
N THR A 387 -0.22 -12.78 -12.97
CA THR A 387 -1.16 -11.84 -13.61
C THR A 387 -2.56 -12.44 -13.67
N PRO A 388 -3.62 -11.61 -13.53
CA PRO A 388 -4.99 -12.04 -13.83
C PRO A 388 -5.15 -12.58 -15.25
N THR A 389 -6.20 -13.35 -15.47
CA THR A 389 -6.59 -13.96 -16.74
C THR A 389 -6.95 -12.86 -17.74
N ALA A 390 -6.22 -12.80 -18.84
CA ALA A 390 -6.52 -11.87 -19.92
C ALA A 390 -7.80 -12.28 -20.65
N GLY A 391 -8.59 -11.29 -21.10
CA GLY A 391 -9.77 -11.54 -21.93
C GLY A 391 -11.02 -12.00 -21.17
N LEU A 392 -11.11 -11.79 -19.86
CA LEU A 392 -12.35 -12.03 -19.11
C LEU A 392 -13.43 -11.00 -19.46
N ASP A 393 -14.60 -11.50 -19.89
CA ASP A 393 -15.77 -10.69 -20.23
C ASP A 393 -16.65 -10.42 -19.01
N LEU A 394 -16.21 -9.50 -18.15
CA LEU A 394 -16.90 -9.17 -16.91
C LEU A 394 -18.18 -8.33 -17.18
N PRO A 395 -19.36 -8.76 -16.68
CA PRO A 395 -20.57 -7.94 -16.76
C PRO A 395 -20.42 -6.65 -15.96
N GLN A 396 -20.96 -5.53 -16.47
CA GLN A 396 -20.81 -4.20 -15.86
C GLN A 396 -21.27 -4.14 -14.39
N ALA A 397 -22.31 -4.89 -14.04
CA ALA A 397 -22.87 -4.93 -12.68
C ALA A 397 -22.28 -6.04 -11.79
N ALA A 398 -21.30 -6.81 -12.29
CA ALA A 398 -20.68 -7.87 -11.52
C ALA A 398 -19.71 -7.28 -10.47
N LEU A 399 -19.77 -7.81 -9.25
CA LEU A 399 -18.68 -7.61 -8.31
C LEU A 399 -17.49 -8.44 -8.80
N TYR A 400 -16.35 -7.80 -9.04
CA TYR A 400 -15.12 -8.47 -9.44
C TYR A 400 -14.01 -8.21 -8.43
N ALA A 401 -13.33 -9.28 -8.03
CA ALA A 401 -12.16 -9.20 -7.17
C ALA A 401 -11.05 -10.12 -7.70
N ALA A 402 -9.93 -9.51 -8.11
CA ALA A 402 -8.69 -10.21 -8.42
C ALA A 402 -7.84 -10.34 -7.15
N ILE A 403 -7.53 -11.58 -6.74
CA ILE A 403 -6.90 -11.95 -5.48
C ILE A 403 -5.59 -12.67 -5.79
N LYS A 404 -4.45 -12.04 -5.47
CA LYS A 404 -3.14 -12.65 -5.68
C LYS A 404 -2.90 -13.78 -4.67
N VAL A 405 -2.40 -14.93 -5.14
CA VAL A 405 -2.08 -16.13 -4.34
C VAL A 405 -0.76 -16.76 -4.80
N ASP A 406 0.00 -17.34 -3.88
CA ASP A 406 1.29 -17.98 -4.21
C ASP A 406 1.07 -19.48 -4.38
N SER A 407 0.06 -20.00 -3.68
CA SER A 407 -0.28 -21.41 -3.69
C SER A 407 -1.78 -21.62 -3.54
N LEU A 408 -2.19 -22.85 -3.86
CA LEU A 408 -3.53 -23.36 -3.59
C LEU A 408 -3.89 -23.32 -2.10
N GLU A 409 -2.91 -23.45 -1.18
CA GLU A 409 -3.17 -23.39 0.26
C GLU A 409 -3.61 -21.99 0.71
N ASP A 410 -3.14 -20.93 0.05
CA ASP A 410 -3.60 -19.57 0.31
C ASP A 410 -5.11 -19.46 0.03
N ILE A 411 -5.55 -20.00 -1.11
CA ILE A 411 -6.97 -20.02 -1.50
C ILE A 411 -7.79 -20.75 -0.43
N LYS A 412 -7.32 -21.93 0.00
CA LYS A 412 -7.99 -22.74 1.03
C LYS A 412 -8.12 -22.00 2.36
N GLU A 413 -7.08 -21.28 2.78
CA GLU A 413 -7.14 -20.47 4.01
C GLU A 413 -8.10 -19.29 3.83
N MET A 414 -8.10 -18.60 2.68
CA MET A 414 -9.03 -17.50 2.39
C MET A 414 -10.50 -17.95 2.42
N ILE A 415 -10.79 -19.13 1.91
CA ILE A 415 -12.15 -19.67 1.87
C ILE A 415 -12.49 -20.56 3.08
N ARG A 416 -11.63 -20.61 4.10
CA ARG A 416 -11.86 -21.44 5.30
C ARG A 416 -13.17 -21.14 6.01
#